data_AF-A0A0C3PAQ2-F1
#
_entry.id   AF-A0A0C3PAQ2-F1
#
_cell.length_a   1.000
_cell.length_b   1.000
_cell.length_c   1.000
_cell.angle_alpha   90.00
_cell.angle_beta   90.00
_cell.angle_gamma   90.00
#
_symmetry.space_group_name_H-M   'P 1'
#
loop_
_entity.id
_entity.type
_entity.pdbx_description
1 polymer ?
#
loop_
_entity_poly.entity_id
_entity_poly.type
_entity_poly.pdbx_seq_one_letter_code
_entity_poly.pdbx_strand_id
1 'polypeptide(L)'
;YALQDESNILYHEANALYWAKALLQMTYQFIDHAVEDTKVPPPFEIPCLHFVDTGLLFPYLDPSSSVNVTYLVEELIPTSSDDEFVKYIHNSDVAPCFLLDTKAEEIVDFLAFTQHIQYIMTGGQVYISDYPGKL
;
A
#
# COMPACT_ATOMS: atom_id res chain seq x y z
N TYR A 1 -5.41 -12.97 27.89
CA TYR A 1 -4.91 -13.81 26.78
C TYR A 1 -5.44 -13.26 25.46
N ALA A 2 -6.72 -13.43 25.09
CA ALA A 2 -7.28 -12.94 23.81
C ALA A 2 -7.00 -11.44 23.45
N LEU A 3 -7.20 -10.50 24.38
CA LEU A 3 -6.99 -9.05 24.10
C LEU A 3 -5.52 -8.67 23.81
N GLN A 4 -4.58 -9.39 24.42
CA GLN A 4 -3.16 -9.15 24.19
C GLN A 4 -2.73 -9.73 22.84
N ASP A 5 -3.34 -10.84 22.43
CA ASP A 5 -3.14 -11.44 21.13
C ASP A 5 -3.72 -10.54 20.02
N GLU A 6 -4.92 -9.98 20.21
CA GLU A 6 -5.53 -8.99 19.30
C GLU A 6 -4.69 -7.73 19.15
N SER A 7 -4.16 -7.20 20.26
CA SER A 7 -3.30 -6.02 20.21
C SER A 7 -2.01 -6.31 19.43
N ASN A 8 -1.40 -7.47 19.62
CA ASN A 8 -0.20 -7.88 18.86
C ASN A 8 -0.48 -7.98 17.36
N ILE A 9 -1.65 -8.49 16.95
CA ILE A 9 -2.05 -8.54 15.54
C ILE A 9 -2.09 -7.13 14.94
N LEU A 10 -2.72 -6.18 15.62
CA LEU A 10 -2.82 -4.80 15.12
C LEU A 10 -1.45 -4.10 15.06
N TYR A 11 -0.53 -4.41 15.98
CA TYR A 11 0.86 -3.92 15.86
C TYR A 11 1.56 -4.51 14.63
N HIS A 12 1.34 -5.78 14.32
CA HIS A 12 1.89 -6.40 13.11
C HIS A 12 1.30 -5.79 11.84
N GLU A 13 -0.01 -5.54 11.79
CA GLU A 13 -0.68 -4.89 10.66
C GLU A 13 -0.19 -3.45 10.46
N ALA A 14 -0.12 -2.64 11.54
CA ALA A 14 0.42 -1.29 11.48
C ALA A 14 1.88 -1.27 10.99
N ASN A 15 2.70 -2.22 11.46
CA ASN A 15 4.08 -2.37 10.98
C ASN A 15 4.13 -2.80 9.51
N ALA A 16 3.24 -3.69 9.05
CA ALA A 16 3.16 -4.09 7.66
C ALA A 16 2.84 -2.90 6.75
N LEU A 17 1.90 -2.04 7.15
CA LEU A 17 1.56 -0.80 6.45
C LEU A 17 2.70 0.21 6.44
N TYR A 18 3.43 0.34 7.55
CA TYR A 18 4.65 1.15 7.61
C TYR A 18 5.71 0.67 6.61
N TRP A 19 5.96 -0.64 6.56
CA TRP A 19 6.89 -1.22 5.59
C TRP A 19 6.39 -1.10 4.14
N ALA A 20 5.09 -1.23 3.90
CA ALA A 20 4.49 -1.02 2.59
C ALA A 20 4.77 0.41 2.07
N LYS A 21 4.60 1.42 2.92
CA LYS A 21 4.97 2.82 2.60
C LYS A 21 6.46 2.96 2.29
N ALA A 22 7.33 2.38 3.12
CA ALA A 22 8.77 2.44 2.92
C ALA A 22 9.22 1.76 1.61
N LEU A 23 8.64 0.62 1.28
CA LEU A 23 8.92 -0.11 0.03
C LEU A 23 8.42 0.65 -1.20
N LEU A 24 7.26 1.30 -1.13
CA LEU A 24 6.77 2.16 -2.22
C LEU A 24 7.65 3.40 -2.39
N GLN A 25 8.06 4.04 -1.29
CA GLN A 25 8.98 5.18 -1.31
C GLN A 25 10.34 4.78 -1.93
N MET A 26 10.87 3.61 -1.59
CA MET A 26 12.09 3.06 -2.19
C MET A 26 11.93 2.90 -3.71
N THR A 27 10.78 2.40 -4.19
CA THR A 27 10.50 2.30 -5.62
C THR A 27 10.49 3.68 -6.29
N TYR A 28 9.85 4.69 -5.68
CA TYR A 28 9.87 6.05 -6.23
C TYR A 28 11.28 6.65 -6.29
N GLN A 29 12.08 6.45 -5.25
CA GLN A 29 13.49 6.86 -5.27
C GLN A 29 14.27 6.20 -6.40
N PHE A 30 14.01 4.92 -6.70
CA PHE A 30 14.61 4.25 -7.85
C PHE A 30 14.20 4.89 -9.18
N ILE A 31 12.91 5.21 -9.34
CA ILE A 31 12.39 5.89 -10.53
C ILE A 31 13.05 7.26 -10.71
N ASP A 32 13.10 8.07 -9.64
CA ASP A 32 13.67 9.42 -9.67
C ASP A 32 15.12 9.40 -10.15
N HIS A 33 15.94 8.47 -9.63
CA HIS A 33 17.32 8.30 -10.09
C HIS A 33 17.40 7.92 -11.58
N ALA A 34 16.54 7.02 -12.06
CA ALA A 34 16.53 6.62 -13.46
C ALA A 34 16.10 7.76 -14.40
N VAL A 35 15.17 8.61 -13.97
CA VAL A 35 14.74 9.79 -14.72
C VAL A 35 15.85 10.85 -14.77
N GLU A 36 16.53 11.09 -13.65
CA GLU A 36 17.66 12.02 -13.58
C GLU A 36 18.82 11.61 -14.50
N ASP A 37 19.11 10.29 -14.57
CA ASP A 37 20.20 9.75 -15.39
C ASP A 37 19.95 9.88 -16.90
N THR A 38 18.70 9.75 -17.35
CA THR A 38 18.37 9.68 -18.78
C THR A 38 18.32 11.03 -19.48
N LYS A 39 18.26 12.16 -18.74
CA LYS A 39 18.17 13.55 -19.25
C LYS A 39 17.06 13.82 -20.29
N VAL A 40 16.20 12.85 -20.55
CA VAL A 40 15.06 12.89 -21.46
C VAL A 40 13.84 12.57 -20.61
N PRO A 41 12.76 13.35 -20.70
CA PRO A 41 11.57 13.08 -19.90
C PRO A 41 10.97 11.71 -20.26
N PRO A 42 10.31 11.03 -19.30
CA PRO A 42 9.63 9.77 -19.59
C PRO A 42 8.55 10.01 -20.67
N PRO A 43 8.34 9.03 -21.57
CA PRO A 43 7.37 9.17 -22.67
C PRO A 43 5.91 9.05 -22.21
N PHE A 44 5.68 8.79 -20.92
CA PHE A 44 4.38 8.64 -20.27
C PHE A 44 4.40 9.30 -18.89
N GLU A 45 3.22 9.59 -18.35
CA GLU A 45 3.08 10.06 -16.97
C GLU A 45 3.28 8.89 -16.00
N ILE A 46 4.18 9.06 -15.03
CA ILE A 46 4.43 8.05 -14.02
C ILE A 46 3.34 8.18 -12.94
N PRO A 47 2.57 7.10 -12.66
CA PRO A 47 1.56 7.16 -11.60
C PRO A 47 2.14 7.55 -10.25
N CYS A 48 1.46 8.45 -9.54
CA CYS A 48 1.79 8.89 -8.19
C CYS A 48 0.78 8.31 -7.19
N LEU A 49 1.09 7.13 -6.68
CA LEU A 49 0.29 6.36 -5.74
C LEU A 49 0.87 6.47 -4.33
N HIS A 50 0.02 6.34 -3.32
CA HIS A 50 0.44 6.26 -1.93
C HIS A 50 -0.49 5.32 -1.16
N PHE A 51 0.01 4.75 -0.06
CA PHE A 51 -0.84 4.09 0.92
C PHE A 51 -1.45 5.15 1.84
N VAL A 52 -2.72 4.96 2.19
CA VAL A 52 -3.46 5.78 3.16
C VAL A 52 -2.70 5.94 4.48
N ASP A 53 -2.93 7.06 5.17
CA ASP A 53 -2.43 7.22 6.53
C ASP A 53 -3.14 6.29 7.52
N THR A 54 -2.35 5.61 8.35
CA THR A 54 -2.85 4.60 9.29
C THR A 54 -2.26 4.83 10.67
N GLY A 55 -3.01 4.43 11.69
CA GLY A 55 -2.62 4.63 13.09
C GLY A 55 -3.31 3.65 14.03
N LEU A 56 -2.76 3.53 15.23
CA LEU A 56 -3.39 2.76 16.31
C LEU A 56 -4.13 3.71 17.25
N LEU A 57 -5.42 3.42 17.47
CA LEU A 57 -6.28 4.14 18.39
C LEU A 57 -6.52 3.32 19.65
N PHE A 58 -6.25 3.95 20.79
CA PHE A 58 -6.44 3.38 22.12
C PHE A 58 -7.50 4.19 22.89
N PRO A 59 -8.77 3.74 22.91
CA PRO A 59 -9.80 4.39 23.69
C PRO A 59 -9.63 4.09 25.18
N TYR A 60 -9.58 5.16 25.98
CA TYR A 60 -9.60 5.09 27.43
C TYR A 60 -10.97 5.57 27.93
N LEU A 61 -11.70 4.73 28.66
CA LEU A 61 -12.97 5.13 29.29
C LEU A 61 -12.74 5.93 30.57
N ASP A 62 -11.61 5.68 31.25
CA ASP A 62 -11.15 6.38 32.44
C ASP A 62 -9.60 6.36 32.45
N PRO A 63 -8.88 7.45 32.83
CA PRO A 63 -7.42 7.45 32.95
C PRO A 63 -6.84 6.38 33.90
N SER A 64 -7.65 5.80 34.77
CA SER A 64 -7.28 4.68 35.67
C SER A 64 -7.57 3.29 35.09
N SER A 65 -8.29 3.21 33.96
CA SER A 65 -8.67 1.94 33.34
C SER A 65 -7.60 1.45 32.36
N SER A 66 -7.34 0.14 32.37
CA SER A 66 -6.53 -0.51 31.34
C SER A 66 -7.20 -0.40 29.97
N VAL A 67 -6.42 -0.18 28.91
CA VAL A 67 -6.89 -0.24 27.51
C VAL A 67 -7.59 -1.59 27.31
N ASN A 68 -8.88 -1.54 26.99
CA ASN A 68 -9.67 -2.76 26.79
C ASN A 68 -9.79 -3.15 25.32
N VAL A 69 -9.54 -2.24 24.37
CA VAL A 69 -9.62 -2.50 22.93
C VAL A 69 -8.59 -1.62 22.22
N THR A 70 -7.96 -2.13 21.16
CA THR A 70 -7.11 -1.37 20.24
C THR A 70 -7.76 -1.40 18.87
N TYR A 71 -7.71 -0.29 18.12
CA TYR A 71 -8.23 -0.22 16.75
C TYR A 71 -7.11 0.20 15.80
N LEU A 72 -7.05 -0.41 14.62
CA LEU A 72 -6.36 0.17 13.48
C LEU A 72 -7.33 1.15 12.80
N VAL A 73 -6.88 2.38 12.61
CA VAL A 73 -7.65 3.43 11.93
C VAL A 73 -6.89 3.84 10.68
N GLU A 74 -7.63 4.09 9.60
CA GLU A 74 -7.10 4.45 8.29
C GLU A 74 -7.78 5.71 7.77
N GLU A 75 -7.09 6.47 6.92
CA GLU A 75 -7.65 7.58 6.20
C GLU A 75 -8.82 7.12 5.30
N LEU A 76 -9.94 7.84 5.38
CA LEU A 76 -11.10 7.54 4.56
C LEU A 76 -10.86 7.98 3.12
N ILE A 77 -10.84 7.03 2.19
CA ILE A 77 -10.86 7.31 0.75
C ILE A 77 -12.27 7.75 0.35
N PRO A 78 -12.49 9.00 -0.11
CA PRO A 78 -13.82 9.45 -0.50
C PRO A 78 -14.31 8.71 -1.74
N THR A 79 -15.46 8.04 -1.65
CA THR A 79 -16.12 7.40 -2.79
C THR A 79 -17.33 8.22 -3.25
N SER A 80 -17.40 8.52 -4.55
CA SER A 80 -18.65 8.92 -5.20
C SER A 80 -19.40 7.66 -5.66
N SER A 81 -20.68 7.77 -6.02
CA SER A 81 -21.50 6.60 -6.38
C SER A 81 -20.99 5.80 -7.59
N ASP A 82 -20.12 6.39 -8.40
CA ASP A 82 -19.56 5.79 -9.62
C ASP A 82 -18.10 5.34 -9.46
N ASP A 83 -17.48 5.57 -8.30
CA ASP A 83 -16.08 5.21 -8.04
C ASP A 83 -15.97 3.93 -7.21
N GLU A 84 -15.65 2.82 -7.87
CA GLU A 84 -15.48 1.51 -7.23
C GLU A 84 -14.10 1.37 -6.59
N PHE A 85 -14.05 0.76 -5.41
CA PHE A 85 -12.80 0.34 -4.76
C PHE A 85 -12.40 -1.02 -5.32
N VAL A 86 -11.31 -1.06 -6.06
CA VAL A 86 -10.91 -2.21 -6.89
C VAL A 86 -9.66 -2.86 -6.33
N LYS A 87 -9.57 -4.18 -6.46
CA LYS A 87 -8.34 -4.94 -6.22
C LYS A 87 -7.56 -5.07 -7.52
N TYR A 88 -6.48 -4.29 -7.66
CA TYR A 88 -5.65 -4.22 -8.87
C TYR A 88 -4.74 -5.44 -9.03
N ILE A 89 -4.18 -5.95 -7.93
CA ILE A 89 -3.35 -7.15 -7.92
C ILE A 89 -3.85 -8.08 -6.82
N HIS A 90 -4.12 -9.34 -7.17
CA HIS A 90 -4.52 -10.37 -6.24
C HIS A 90 -3.30 -11.06 -5.59
N ASN A 91 -3.38 -11.44 -4.31
CA ASN A 91 -2.29 -12.14 -3.62
C ASN A 91 -2.19 -13.64 -3.94
N SER A 92 -3.20 -14.18 -4.64
CA SER A 92 -3.27 -15.60 -5.02
C SER A 92 -3.05 -15.84 -6.52
N ASP A 93 -2.85 -14.79 -7.30
CA ASP A 93 -2.60 -14.88 -8.74
C ASP A 93 -1.35 -14.09 -9.08
N VAL A 94 -0.57 -14.62 -10.00
CA VAL A 94 0.62 -13.96 -10.55
C VAL A 94 0.21 -12.96 -11.63
N ALA A 95 -0.96 -13.17 -12.25
CA ALA A 95 -1.50 -12.29 -13.27
C ALA A 95 -2.15 -11.05 -12.61
N PRO A 96 -1.77 -9.83 -13.05
CA PRO A 96 -2.48 -8.63 -12.66
C PRO A 96 -3.93 -8.65 -13.14
N CYS A 97 -4.86 -7.98 -12.45
CA CYS A 97 -6.27 -8.03 -12.82
C CYS A 97 -6.51 -7.33 -14.17
N PHE A 98 -7.18 -8.03 -15.09
CA PHE A 98 -7.59 -7.44 -16.36
C PHE A 98 -8.76 -6.47 -16.12
N LEU A 99 -8.51 -5.18 -16.28
CA LEU A 99 -9.50 -4.12 -16.09
C LEU A 99 -9.87 -3.51 -17.46
N LEU A 100 -11.15 -3.21 -17.67
CA LEU A 100 -11.67 -2.70 -18.95
C LEU A 100 -11.33 -1.22 -19.20
N ASP A 101 -10.82 -0.53 -18.18
CA ASP A 101 -10.42 0.87 -18.23
C ASP A 101 -8.91 1.00 -18.45
N THR A 102 -8.51 1.79 -19.44
CA THR A 102 -7.10 1.97 -19.82
C THR A 102 -6.27 2.59 -18.69
N LYS A 103 -6.85 3.50 -17.89
CA LYS A 103 -6.13 4.08 -16.75
C LYS A 103 -5.92 3.04 -15.66
N ALA A 104 -6.93 2.23 -15.38
CA ALA A 104 -6.81 1.12 -14.45
C ALA A 104 -5.74 0.12 -14.91
N GLU A 105 -5.63 -0.18 -16.21
CA GLU A 105 -4.56 -1.01 -16.78
C GLU A 105 -3.16 -0.39 -16.57
N GLU A 106 -3.00 0.92 -16.81
CA GLU A 106 -1.72 1.63 -16.56
C GLU A 106 -1.31 1.57 -15.07
N ILE A 107 -2.28 1.67 -14.15
CA ILE A 107 -2.03 1.49 -12.72
C ILE A 107 -1.60 0.06 -12.40
N VAL A 108 -2.28 -0.92 -12.99
CA VAL A 108 -1.96 -2.34 -12.79
C VAL A 108 -0.53 -2.64 -13.25
N ASP A 109 -0.13 -2.16 -14.42
CA ASP A 109 1.23 -2.30 -14.95
C ASP A 109 2.26 -1.60 -14.05
N PHE A 110 1.95 -0.39 -13.59
CA PHE A 110 2.80 0.33 -12.65
C PHE A 110 2.97 -0.43 -11.33
N LEU A 111 1.88 -0.97 -10.77
CA LEU A 111 1.93 -1.77 -9.54
C LEU A 111 2.76 -3.04 -9.74
N ALA A 112 2.62 -3.75 -10.85
CA ALA A 112 3.45 -4.91 -11.18
C ALA A 112 4.93 -4.53 -11.31
N PHE A 113 5.25 -3.38 -11.93
CA PHE A 113 6.59 -2.81 -11.94
C PHE A 113 7.11 -2.54 -10.53
N THR A 114 6.29 -1.99 -9.62
CA THR A 114 6.72 -1.75 -8.24
C THR A 114 7.11 -3.04 -7.52
N GLN A 115 6.35 -4.14 -7.70
CA GLN A 115 6.66 -5.45 -7.13
C GLN A 115 8.02 -5.96 -7.62
N HIS A 116 8.29 -5.81 -8.92
CA HIS A 116 9.55 -6.22 -9.53
C HIS A 116 10.74 -5.46 -8.93
N ILE A 117 10.64 -4.13 -8.83
CA ILE A 117 11.69 -3.29 -8.24
C ILE A 117 11.90 -3.62 -6.76
N GLN A 118 10.83 -3.76 -5.98
CA GLN A 118 10.92 -4.12 -4.56
C GLN A 118 11.61 -5.47 -4.36
N TYR A 119 11.25 -6.47 -5.15
CA TYR A 119 11.86 -7.79 -5.08
C TYR A 119 13.35 -7.73 -5.40
N ILE A 120 13.75 -7.01 -6.46
CA ILE A 120 15.16 -6.88 -6.83
C ILE A 120 15.94 -6.11 -5.76
N MET A 121 15.46 -4.94 -5.35
CA MET A 121 16.17 -4.04 -4.42
C MET A 121 16.33 -4.65 -3.02
N THR A 122 15.43 -5.54 -2.62
CA THR A 122 15.51 -6.25 -1.33
C THR A 122 16.31 -7.55 -1.42
N GLY A 123 16.93 -7.85 -2.56
CA GLY A 123 17.68 -9.08 -2.77
C GLY A 123 16.78 -10.33 -2.80
N GLY A 124 15.55 -10.20 -3.25
CA GLY A 124 14.57 -11.27 -3.39
C GLY A 124 13.82 -11.62 -2.10
N GLN A 125 13.86 -10.75 -1.09
CA GLN A 125 13.30 -11.05 0.24
C GLN A 125 11.84 -10.65 0.37
N VAL A 126 11.48 -9.45 -0.11
CA VAL A 126 10.15 -8.88 0.10
C VAL A 126 9.69 -8.07 -1.10
N TYR A 127 8.39 -8.08 -1.31
CA TYR A 127 7.65 -7.17 -2.19
C TYR A 127 6.23 -7.07 -1.63
N ILE A 128 5.52 -6.01 -1.99
CA ILE A 128 4.13 -5.83 -1.58
C ILE A 128 3.25 -6.58 -2.58
N SER A 129 2.36 -7.42 -2.07
CA SER A 129 1.26 -7.99 -2.83
C SER A 129 -0.07 -7.47 -2.29
N ASP A 130 -1.16 -7.82 -2.96
CA ASP A 130 -2.50 -7.37 -2.58
C ASP A 130 -2.64 -5.84 -2.62
N TYR A 131 -2.91 -5.31 -3.82
CA TYR A 131 -3.12 -3.88 -4.01
C TYR A 131 -4.60 -3.56 -4.21
N PRO A 132 -5.38 -3.38 -3.14
CA PRO A 132 -6.70 -2.75 -3.22
C PRO A 132 -6.56 -1.23 -3.21
N GLY A 133 -7.41 -0.53 -3.94
CA GLY A 133 -7.34 0.92 -3.99
C GLY A 133 -8.38 1.56 -4.88
N LYS A 134 -8.16 2.84 -5.12
CA LYS A 134 -8.96 3.68 -5.99
C LYS A 134 -8.04 4.68 -6.70
N LEU A 135 -8.41 5.02 -7.94
CA LEU A 135 -7.85 6.12 -8.74
C LEU A 135 -8.45 7.49 -8.41
#